data_AF-C2ESX9-F1
#
_entry.id   AF-C2ESX9-F1
#
_cell.length_a   1.000
_cell.length_b   1.000
_cell.length_c   1.000
_cell.angle_alpha   90.00
_cell.angle_beta   90.00
_cell.angle_gamma   90.00
#
_symmetry.space_group_name_H-M   'P 1'
#
loop_
_entity.id
_entity.type
_entity.pdbx_description
1 polymer ?
#
loop_
_entity_poly.entity_id
_entity_poly.type
_entity_poly.pdbx_seq_one_letter_code
_entity_poly.pdbx_strand_id
1 'polypeptide(L)' 'IRGVTVGGQDVTGANTTPVVITTDKGILTITGYDAATGKITYSYEETGGADDHRAGNDSVRDEFQIVVTDVANVSRDNNL' A
#
# COMPACT_ATOMS: atom_id res chain seq x y z
N ILE A 1 7.89 -12.43 -11.29
CA ILE A 1 7.40 -11.04 -11.10
C ILE A 1 8.55 -10.10 -11.46
N ARG A 2 8.28 -8.94 -12.05
CA ARG A 2 9.32 -7.91 -12.24
C ARG A 2 9.26 -6.85 -11.15
N GLY A 3 8.05 -6.51 -10.68
CA GLY A 3 7.88 -5.53 -9.61
C GLY A 3 6.50 -5.61 -9.00
N VAL A 4 6.39 -5.16 -7.75
CA VAL A 4 5.14 -4.94 -7.05
C VAL A 4 5.22 -3.58 -6.41
N THR A 5 4.24 -2.72 -6.68
CA THR A 5 4.16 -1.40 -6.08
C THR A 5 2.88 -1.26 -5.26
N VAL A 6 2.95 -0.50 -4.16
CA VAL A 6 1.79 -0.08 -3.36
C VAL A 6 1.86 1.43 -3.21
N GLY A 7 0.76 2.14 -3.51
CA GLY A 7 0.75 3.61 -3.51
C GLY A 7 1.84 4.21 -4.42
N GLY A 8 2.23 3.50 -5.49
CA GLY A 8 3.31 3.88 -6.39
C GLY A 8 4.74 3.58 -5.89
N GLN A 9 4.92 3.03 -4.69
CA GLN A 9 6.24 2.68 -4.13
C GLN A 9 6.56 1.20 -4.34
N ASP A 10 7.78 0.86 -4.76
CA ASP A 10 8.23 -0.54 -4.90
C ASP A 10 8.36 -1.22 -3.52
N VAL A 11 7.69 -2.35 -3.35
CA VAL A 11 7.65 -3.10 -2.08
C VAL A 11 8.39 -4.44 -2.16
N THR A 12 9.03 -4.74 -3.28
CA THR A 12 9.71 -6.03 -3.46
C THR A 12 10.87 -6.24 -2.47
N GLY A 13 11.48 -5.16 -1.97
CA GLY A 13 12.52 -5.16 -0.95
C GLY A 13 12.04 -5.03 0.50
N ALA A 14 10.72 -5.02 0.75
CA ALA A 14 10.17 -4.64 2.05
C ALA A 14 10.63 -5.52 3.24
N ASN A 15 11.04 -6.76 2.97
CA ASN A 15 11.54 -7.70 3.99
C ASN A 15 12.85 -7.23 4.67
N THR A 16 13.63 -6.38 3.99
CA THR A 16 14.91 -5.85 4.53
C THR A 16 14.81 -4.38 4.86
N THR A 17 14.09 -3.61 4.04
CA THR A 17 13.88 -2.18 4.23
C THR A 17 12.38 -1.91 4.17
N PRO A 18 11.71 -1.67 5.32
CA PRO A 18 10.30 -1.34 5.33
C PRO A 18 9.99 -0.14 4.43
N VAL A 19 8.85 -0.21 3.75
CA VAL A 19 8.35 0.87 2.88
C VAL A 19 7.24 1.60 3.64
N VAL A 20 7.37 2.92 3.75
CA VAL A 20 6.41 3.77 4.46
C VAL A 20 5.72 4.69 3.47
N ILE A 21 4.39 4.70 3.50
CA ILE A 21 3.54 5.53 2.64
C ILE A 21 2.63 6.35 3.58
N THR A 22 2.76 7.67 3.50
CA THR A 22 2.01 8.61 4.35
C THR A 22 0.93 9.31 3.54
N THR A 23 -0.28 9.37 4.08
CA THR A 23 -1.40 10.14 3.57
C THR A 23 -1.75 11.27 4.55
N ASP A 24 -2.84 11.99 4.29
CA ASP A 24 -3.42 12.95 5.22
C ASP A 24 -4.11 12.28 6.42
N LYS A 25 -4.52 11.01 6.29
CA LYS A 25 -5.30 10.28 7.29
C LYS A 25 -4.48 9.25 8.07
N GLY A 26 -3.39 8.74 7.51
CA GLY A 26 -2.56 7.76 8.20
C GLY A 26 -1.27 7.39 7.50
N ILE A 27 -0.64 6.36 8.07
CA ILE A 27 0.65 5.83 7.65
C ILE A 27 0.51 4.33 7.40
N LEU A 28 0.67 3.92 6.14
CA LEU A 28 0.81 2.53 5.74
C LEU A 28 2.30 2.14 5.78
N THR A 29 2.64 1.15 6.60
CA THR A 29 3.99 0.60 6.70
C THR A 29 3.99 -0.84 6.21
N ILE A 30 4.79 -1.13 5.18
CA ILE A 30 4.94 -2.45 4.57
C ILE A 30 6.27 -3.04 5.01
N THR A 31 6.22 -4.21 5.64
CA THR A 31 7.39 -4.85 6.27
C THR A 31 7.77 -6.17 5.62
N GLY A 32 6.99 -6.64 4.65
CA GLY A 32 7.35 -7.85 3.93
C GLY A 32 6.56 -8.07 2.65
N TYR A 33 7.22 -8.71 1.70
CA TYR A 33 6.64 -9.22 0.47
C TYR A 33 7.17 -10.62 0.19
N ASP A 34 6.28 -11.61 0.13
CA ASP A 34 6.61 -12.98 -0.27
C ASP A 34 6.33 -13.16 -1.76
N ALA A 35 7.40 -13.28 -2.56
CA ALA A 35 7.29 -13.45 -4.00
C ALA A 35 6.74 -14.82 -4.44
N ALA A 36 6.79 -15.85 -3.59
CA ALA A 36 6.28 -17.18 -3.92
C ALA A 36 4.75 -17.23 -3.79
N THR A 37 4.19 -16.54 -2.80
CA THR A 37 2.73 -16.52 -2.53
C THR A 37 2.03 -15.23 -2.97
N GLY A 38 2.79 -14.15 -3.19
CA GLY A 38 2.26 -12.81 -3.43
C GLY A 38 1.81 -12.07 -2.16
N LYS A 39 2.08 -12.61 -0.97
CA LYS A 39 1.62 -12.02 0.30
C LYS A 39 2.39 -10.73 0.63
N ILE A 40 1.66 -9.67 0.96
CA ILE A 40 2.20 -8.42 1.53
C ILE A 40 1.86 -8.37 3.02
N THR A 41 2.86 -8.09 3.86
CA THR A 41 2.67 -7.87 5.31
C THR A 41 2.79 -6.37 5.57
N TYR A 42 1.77 -5.79 6.20
CA TYR A 42 1.69 -4.36 6.46
C TYR A 42 0.98 -4.05 7.78
N SER A 43 1.15 -2.82 8.25
CA SER A 43 0.36 -2.18 9.29
C SER A 43 -0.10 -0.81 8.83
N TYR A 44 -1.26 -0.36 9.30
CA TYR A 44 -1.76 0.98 9.08
C TYR A 44 -2.04 1.65 10.43
N GLU A 45 -1.60 2.89 10.56
CA GLU A 45 -1.82 3.72 11.74
C GLU A 45 -2.46 5.04 11.30
N GLU A 46 -3.67 5.32 11.81
CA GLU A 46 -4.32 6.63 11.60
C GLU A 46 -3.51 7.73 12.29
N THR A 47 -3.40 8.87 11.63
CA THR A 47 -2.74 10.04 12.18
C THR A 47 -3.76 11.09 12.59
N GLY A 48 -3.64 11.62 13.81
CA GLY A 48 -4.45 12.73 14.27
C GLY A 48 -5.50 12.34 15.31
N GLY A 49 -6.52 13.19 15.46
CA GLY A 49 -7.63 13.01 16.39
C GLY A 49 -8.93 12.67 15.65
N ALA A 50 -10.07 12.94 16.28
CA ALA A 50 -11.37 12.73 15.63
C ALA A 50 -11.47 13.52 14.31
N ASP A 51 -11.89 12.83 13.25
CA ASP A 51 -11.99 13.39 11.89
C ASP A 51 -13.41 13.88 11.56
N ASP A 52 -13.56 14.71 10.52
CA ASP A 52 -14.86 15.22 10.07
C ASP A 52 -15.52 14.27 9.06
N HIS A 53 -16.65 13.67 9.45
CA HIS A 53 -17.42 12.73 8.61
C HIS A 53 -18.48 13.39 7.71
N ARG A 54 -18.58 14.72 7.68
CA ARG A 54 -19.69 15.42 6.97
C ARG A 54 -19.65 15.29 5.45
N ALA A 55 -18.48 14.99 4.86
CA ALA A 55 -18.33 14.85 3.42
C ALA A 55 -18.51 13.41 2.90
N GLY A 56 -19.03 12.50 3.74
CA GLY A 56 -19.27 11.10 3.35
C GLY A 56 -18.01 10.24 3.45
N ASN A 57 -18.03 9.06 2.84
CA ASN A 57 -16.98 8.04 3.04
C ASN A 57 -15.57 8.52 2.69
N ASP A 58 -15.45 9.38 1.68
CA ASP A 58 -14.15 9.89 1.21
C ASP A 58 -13.51 10.86 2.20
N SER A 59 -14.26 11.34 3.20
CA SER A 59 -13.74 12.25 4.22
C SER A 59 -12.78 11.56 5.19
N VAL A 60 -12.87 10.23 5.33
CA VAL A 60 -12.07 9.44 6.28
C VAL A 60 -11.47 8.17 5.66
N ARG A 61 -11.56 8.01 4.34
CA ARG A 61 -11.02 6.85 3.63
C ARG A 61 -9.61 7.13 3.11
N ASP A 62 -8.72 6.16 3.35
CA ASP A 62 -7.51 5.96 2.55
C ASP A 62 -7.71 4.81 1.56
N GLU A 63 -7.06 4.92 0.40
CA GLU A 63 -7.02 3.88 -0.61
C GLU A 63 -5.62 3.80 -1.21
N PHE A 64 -5.06 2.58 -1.25
CA PHE A 64 -3.73 2.34 -1.78
C PHE A 64 -3.78 1.40 -2.98
N GLN A 65 -3.45 1.93 -4.17
CA GLN A 65 -3.37 1.10 -5.36
C GLN A 65 -2.16 0.16 -5.30
N ILE A 66 -2.42 -1.13 -5.49
CA ILE A 66 -1.42 -2.18 -5.67
C ILE A 66 -1.31 -2.46 -7.16
N VAL A 67 -0.08 -2.45 -7.69
CA VAL A 67 0.20 -2.84 -9.07
C VAL A 67 1.26 -3.92 -9.08
N VAL A 68 0.94 -5.04 -9.72
CA VAL A 68 1.86 -6.15 -9.97
C VAL A 68 2.25 -6.13 -11.43
N THR A 69 3.55 -6.13 -11.71
CA THR A 69 4.08 -6.19 -13.07
C THR A 69 4.89 -7.46 -13.27
N ASP A 70 4.57 -8.22 -14.33
CA ASP A 70 5.28 -9.44 -14.67
C ASP A 70 6.56 -9.20 -15.51
N VAL A 71 7.25 -10.28 -15.85
CA VAL A 71 8.49 -10.25 -16.64
C VAL A 71 8.26 -9.85 -18.11
N ALA A 72 7.02 -9.92 -18.60
CA ALA A 72 6.61 -9.51 -19.93
C ALA A 72 6.10 -8.06 -19.98
N ASN A 73 6.24 -7.28 -18.91
CA ASN A 73 5.68 -5.92 -18.77
C ASN A 73 4.15 -5.84 -18.72
N VAL A 74 3.46 -6.95 -18.42
CA VAL A 74 2.01 -6.92 -18.23
C VAL A 74 1.71 -6.62 -16.76
N SER A 75 0.79 -5.69 -16.53
CA SER A 75 0.38 -5.27 -15.19
C SER A 75 -1.05 -5.69 -14.85
N ARG A 76 -1.28 -5.93 -13.56
CA ARG A 76 -2.59 -6.12 -12.92
C ARG A 76 -2.64 -5.25 -11.67
N ASP A 77 -3.81 -4.68 -11.40
CA ASP A 77 -4.03 -3.77 -10.29
C ASP A 77 -5.13 -4.25 -9.34
N ASN A 78 -5.02 -3.82 -8.08
CA ASN A 78 -6.03 -3.98 -7.04
C ASN A 78 -5.95 -2.79 -6.08
N ASN A 79 -7.01 -2.49 -5.34
CA ASN A 79 -7.00 -1.44 -4.33
C ASN A 79 -7.08 -2.06 -2.93
N LEU A 80 -6.37 -1.43 -1.99
CA LEU A 80 -6.31 -1.80 -0.58
C LEU A 80 -6.90 -0.68 0.27
#